data_AF-A0A2V9KN43-F1
#
_entry.id   AF-A0A2V9KN43-F1
#
_cell.length_a   1.000
_cell.length_b   1.000
_cell.length_c   1.000
_cell.angle_alpha   90.00
_cell.angle_beta   90.00
_cell.angle_gamma   90.00
#
_symmetry.space_group_name_H-M   'P 1'
#
loop_
_entity.id
_entity.type
_entity.pdbx_description
1 polymer ?
#
loop_
_entity_poly.entity_id
_entity_poly.type
_entity_poly.pdbx_seq_one_letter_code
_entity_poly.pdbx_strand_id
1 'polypeptide(L)'
;MTESMSRMPRDGKTHEPAFLLTGERPKAGENPRAALARMMTSHIQFSRATVNWIWGRLMTVAFVEPYDGFDLARWEGQATNPELLEALANEFRSHNYSVQRLIKTIMKSSAYGLSSRFEGEWKDAYAPYYARKYIRVLSGTEVVDAITKVTNRPGRYRIDGVGVSRVKQLATPQNVGKAGENAEISSIMEAFFQSNRFTQVPEGNKPTTLQALLLTGGGVVNTRVLAEKGSRVEQLLASGKSNREIIEEMFLTSLARPPTPAETEVALRAVERDRKQGAEDVQWALLNGIEFILNH
;
A
#
# COMPACT_ATOMS: atom_id res chain seq x y z
N MET A 1 -22.00 13.04 17.22
CA MET A 1 -22.23 11.58 17.25
C MET A 1 -21.36 11.02 18.34
N THR A 2 -22.01 10.39 19.31
CA THR A 2 -21.47 9.92 20.59
C THR A 2 -20.49 8.78 20.35
N GLU A 3 -19.24 8.93 20.80
CA GLU A 3 -18.26 7.83 20.87
C GLU A 3 -18.81 6.74 21.78
N SER A 4 -19.27 5.61 21.21
CA SER A 4 -19.58 4.41 21.98
C SER A 4 -18.29 3.71 22.36
N MET A 5 -17.55 4.28 23.33
CA MET A 5 -16.67 3.45 24.13
C MET A 5 -17.59 2.51 24.92
N SER A 6 -17.61 1.23 24.59
CA SER A 6 -18.19 0.19 25.44
C SER A 6 -17.46 0.22 26.78
N ARG A 7 -17.92 1.06 27.71
CA ARG A 7 -17.44 1.08 29.07
C ARG A 7 -17.99 -0.17 29.72
N MET A 8 -17.10 -1.06 30.16
CA MET A 8 -17.47 -2.14 31.09
C MET A 8 -18.28 -1.51 32.24
N PRO A 9 -19.39 -2.13 32.68
CA PRO A 9 -20.16 -1.65 33.81
C PRO A 9 -19.22 -1.37 34.99
N ARG A 10 -19.26 -0.15 35.54
CA ARG A 10 -18.55 0.18 36.77
C ARG A 10 -19.40 -0.26 37.96
N ASP A 11 -19.60 -1.57 38.08
CA ASP A 11 -20.39 -2.17 39.16
C ASP A 11 -19.55 -2.48 40.42
N GLY A 12 -18.26 -2.08 40.41
CA GLY A 12 -17.33 -2.34 41.50
C GLY A 12 -16.84 -3.78 41.57
N LYS A 13 -17.23 -4.65 40.63
CA LYS A 13 -16.78 -6.04 40.58
C LYS A 13 -15.50 -6.17 39.76
N THR A 14 -14.60 -7.04 40.23
CA THR A 14 -13.43 -7.46 39.46
C THR A 14 -13.85 -8.57 38.51
N HIS A 15 -13.68 -8.34 37.21
CA HIS A 15 -13.90 -9.36 36.19
C HIS A 15 -12.56 -9.92 35.76
N GLU A 16 -12.43 -11.26 35.83
CA GLU A 16 -11.29 -11.97 35.27
C GLU A 16 -11.43 -12.04 33.75
N PRO A 17 -10.51 -11.46 32.96
CA PRO A 17 -10.61 -11.49 31.51
C PRO A 17 -10.45 -12.92 31.00
N ALA A 18 -11.34 -13.32 30.10
CA ALA A 18 -11.27 -14.58 29.38
C ALA A 18 -11.21 -14.32 27.88
N PHE A 19 -10.49 -15.15 27.14
CA PHE A 19 -10.41 -15.06 25.70
C PHE A 19 -11.75 -15.45 25.08
N LEU A 20 -12.30 -14.57 24.23
CA LEU A 20 -13.68 -14.69 23.73
C LEU A 20 -13.96 -16.02 23.02
N LEU A 21 -12.98 -16.59 22.32
CA LEU A 21 -13.19 -17.76 21.46
C LEU A 21 -13.00 -19.10 22.17
N THR A 22 -12.22 -19.15 23.27
CA THR A 22 -11.91 -20.41 23.97
C THR A 22 -12.30 -20.39 25.46
N GLY A 23 -12.60 -19.22 26.02
CA GLY A 23 -12.76 -19.03 27.45
C GLY A 23 -11.45 -19.14 28.26
N GLU A 24 -10.31 -19.31 27.60
CA GLU A 24 -9.01 -19.41 28.27
C GLU A 24 -8.71 -18.12 29.05
N ARG A 25 -8.08 -18.26 30.23
CA ARG A 25 -7.71 -17.15 31.10
C ARG A 25 -6.19 -17.03 31.22
N PRO A 26 -5.67 -15.83 31.55
CA PRO A 26 -4.28 -15.68 31.94
C PRO A 26 -3.92 -16.62 33.10
N LYS A 27 -2.72 -17.20 33.06
CA LYS A 27 -2.20 -17.98 34.19
C LYS A 27 -1.94 -17.05 35.39
N ALA A 28 -1.96 -17.59 36.60
CA ALA A 28 -1.65 -16.81 37.80
C ALA A 28 -0.25 -16.17 37.67
N GLY A 29 -0.18 -14.83 37.82
CA GLY A 29 1.06 -14.07 37.67
C GLY A 29 1.54 -13.82 36.22
N GLU A 30 0.82 -14.29 35.20
CA GLU A 30 1.15 -14.04 33.80
C GLU A 30 0.81 -12.60 33.41
N ASN A 31 1.69 -11.95 32.62
CA ASN A 31 1.39 -10.64 32.07
C ASN A 31 0.15 -10.72 31.15
N PRO A 32 -0.93 -9.95 31.37
CA PRO A 32 -2.16 -10.06 30.59
C PRO A 32 -1.98 -9.84 29.08
N ARG A 33 -1.04 -8.99 28.65
CA ARG A 33 -0.74 -8.78 27.22
C ARG A 33 -0.05 -9.98 26.60
N ALA A 34 0.89 -10.59 27.32
CA ALA A 34 1.56 -11.81 26.89
C ALA A 34 0.57 -12.99 26.82
N ALA A 35 -0.30 -13.10 27.83
CA ALA A 35 -1.37 -14.09 27.86
C ALA A 35 -2.31 -13.94 26.65
N LEU A 36 -2.76 -12.72 26.35
CA LEU A 36 -3.60 -12.44 25.19
C LEU A 36 -2.90 -12.80 23.87
N ALA A 37 -1.63 -12.42 23.69
CA ALA A 37 -0.87 -12.74 22.49
C ALA A 37 -0.75 -14.26 22.27
N ARG A 38 -0.50 -15.01 23.35
CA ARG A 38 -0.43 -16.48 23.33
C ARG A 38 -1.78 -17.10 22.97
N MET A 39 -2.87 -16.64 23.59
CA MET A 39 -4.23 -17.13 23.34
C MET A 39 -4.72 -16.80 21.92
N MET A 40 -4.39 -15.61 21.41
CA MET A 40 -4.74 -15.22 20.04
C MET A 40 -4.00 -16.07 19.03
N THR A 41 -2.67 -16.17 19.15
CA THR A 41 -1.84 -16.89 18.16
C THR A 41 -2.01 -18.40 18.21
N SER A 42 -2.50 -18.98 19.31
CA SER A 42 -2.83 -20.41 19.38
C SER A 42 -4.14 -20.77 18.66
N HIS A 43 -5.03 -19.80 18.47
CA HIS A 43 -6.35 -20.05 17.90
C HIS A 43 -6.30 -20.09 16.37
N ILE A 44 -6.94 -21.09 15.74
CA ILE A 44 -6.95 -21.28 14.27
C ILE A 44 -7.40 -20.03 13.50
N GLN A 45 -8.31 -19.27 14.09
CA GLN A 45 -8.90 -18.10 13.45
C GLN A 45 -7.92 -16.94 13.30
N PHE A 46 -6.87 -16.88 14.12
CA PHE A 46 -5.82 -15.88 13.95
C PHE A 46 -5.16 -16.01 12.58
N SER A 47 -4.91 -17.23 12.13
CA SER A 47 -4.33 -17.49 10.82
C SER A 47 -5.27 -17.12 9.69
N ARG A 48 -6.55 -17.49 9.78
CA ARG A 48 -7.55 -17.16 8.76
C ARG A 48 -7.74 -15.66 8.63
N ALA A 49 -7.92 -14.96 9.74
CA ALA A 49 -8.08 -13.50 9.74
C ALA A 49 -6.84 -12.81 9.16
N THR A 50 -5.63 -13.24 9.57
CA THR A 50 -4.37 -12.66 9.10
C THR A 50 -4.17 -12.91 7.60
N VAL A 51 -4.43 -14.13 7.12
CA VAL A 51 -4.33 -14.46 5.70
C VAL A 51 -5.35 -13.68 4.88
N ASN A 52 -6.61 -13.62 5.31
CA ASN A 52 -7.66 -12.87 4.63
C ASN A 52 -7.27 -11.39 4.47
N TRP A 53 -6.76 -10.78 5.56
CA TRP A 53 -6.32 -9.39 5.55
C TRP A 53 -5.11 -9.14 4.64
N ILE A 54 -4.07 -9.98 4.70
CA ILE A 54 -2.88 -9.86 3.84
C ILE A 54 -3.25 -10.07 2.37
N TRP A 55 -4.10 -11.08 2.09
CA TRP A 55 -4.60 -11.34 0.75
C TRP A 55 -5.36 -10.14 0.21
N GLY A 56 -6.35 -9.60 0.94
CA GLY A 56 -7.08 -8.41 0.54
C GLY A 56 -6.18 -7.20 0.28
N ARG A 57 -5.12 -7.02 1.10
CA ARG A 57 -4.16 -5.93 0.90
C ARG A 57 -3.34 -6.07 -0.40
N LEU A 58 -3.05 -7.30 -0.83
CA LEU A 58 -2.24 -7.59 -2.03
C LEU A 58 -3.08 -7.75 -3.31
N MET A 59 -4.26 -8.37 -3.18
CA MET A 59 -5.18 -8.73 -4.26
C MET A 59 -6.32 -7.71 -4.44
N THR A 60 -6.36 -6.66 -3.61
CA THR A 60 -7.39 -5.61 -3.56
C THR A 60 -8.73 -6.06 -2.99
N VAL A 61 -9.07 -7.34 -3.11
CA VAL A 61 -10.31 -7.95 -2.59
C VAL A 61 -9.94 -9.18 -1.77
N ALA A 62 -10.34 -9.22 -0.50
CA ALA A 62 -10.15 -10.34 0.40
C ALA A 62 -11.07 -11.53 0.04
N PHE A 63 -10.83 -12.70 0.63
CA PHE A 63 -11.75 -13.84 0.47
C PHE A 63 -13.10 -13.57 1.15
N VAL A 64 -13.06 -12.87 2.28
CA VAL A 64 -14.23 -12.36 3.01
C VAL A 64 -14.13 -10.85 3.06
N GLU A 65 -15.11 -10.17 2.46
CA GLU A 65 -15.25 -8.71 2.49
C GLU A 65 -16.61 -8.29 3.10
N PRO A 66 -16.65 -7.24 3.93
CA PRO A 66 -15.50 -6.47 4.39
C PRO A 66 -14.64 -7.29 5.39
N TYR A 67 -13.32 -7.14 5.35
CA TYR A 67 -12.41 -7.96 6.18
C TYR A 67 -12.62 -7.84 7.70
N ASP A 68 -13.22 -6.74 8.18
CA ASP A 68 -13.57 -6.48 9.58
C ASP A 68 -14.93 -7.07 9.98
N GLY A 69 -15.78 -7.38 9.01
CA GLY A 69 -17.04 -8.11 9.18
C GLY A 69 -16.87 -9.64 9.22
N PHE A 70 -15.63 -10.14 9.29
CA PHE A 70 -15.34 -11.55 9.20
C PHE A 70 -15.85 -12.33 10.43
N ASP A 71 -17.02 -12.98 10.30
CA ASP A 71 -17.51 -13.91 11.32
C ASP A 71 -16.75 -15.24 11.22
N LEU A 72 -15.73 -15.33 12.05
CA LEU A 72 -14.82 -16.47 12.12
C LEU A 72 -15.55 -17.79 12.45
N ALA A 73 -16.68 -17.74 13.15
CA ALA A 73 -17.45 -18.94 13.49
C ALA A 73 -18.25 -19.51 12.29
N ARG A 74 -18.53 -18.70 11.26
CA ARG A 74 -19.35 -19.06 10.10
C ARG A 74 -18.65 -18.78 8.77
N TRP A 75 -17.32 -18.92 8.75
CA TRP A 75 -16.45 -18.42 7.68
C TRP A 75 -16.65 -19.07 6.32
N GLU A 76 -17.01 -20.36 6.26
CA GLU A 76 -17.12 -21.13 5.01
C GLU A 76 -18.15 -20.54 4.03
N GLY A 77 -19.30 -20.07 4.55
CA GLY A 77 -20.33 -19.42 3.74
C GLY A 77 -20.07 -17.95 3.42
N GLN A 78 -19.01 -17.37 3.98
CA GLN A 78 -18.61 -15.98 3.72
C GLN A 78 -17.47 -15.89 2.71
N ALA A 79 -16.58 -16.90 2.69
CA ALA A 79 -15.40 -16.88 1.86
C ALA A 79 -15.73 -17.22 0.40
N THR A 80 -15.21 -16.42 -0.53
CA THR A 80 -15.33 -16.70 -1.98
C THR A 80 -14.58 -17.96 -2.40
N ASN A 81 -13.51 -18.31 -1.68
CA ASN A 81 -12.73 -19.53 -1.89
C ASN A 81 -12.27 -20.09 -0.53
N PRO A 82 -13.13 -20.86 0.17
CA PRO A 82 -12.84 -21.33 1.52
C PRO A 82 -11.66 -22.31 1.57
N GLU A 83 -11.51 -23.17 0.55
CA GLU A 83 -10.43 -24.16 0.48
C GLU A 83 -9.06 -23.48 0.38
N LEU A 84 -8.93 -22.45 -0.46
CA LEU A 84 -7.69 -21.70 -0.62
C LEU A 84 -7.34 -20.91 0.66
N LEU A 85 -8.34 -20.28 1.27
CA LEU A 85 -8.15 -19.58 2.55
C LEU A 85 -7.62 -20.53 3.62
N GLU A 86 -8.21 -21.72 3.76
CA GLU A 86 -7.77 -22.71 4.73
C GLU A 86 -6.37 -23.26 4.42
N ALA A 87 -6.08 -23.53 3.15
CA ALA A 87 -4.75 -23.98 2.72
C ALA A 87 -3.65 -22.97 3.08
N LEU A 88 -3.87 -21.68 2.78
CA LEU A 88 -2.94 -20.61 3.13
C LEU A 88 -2.84 -20.41 4.64
N ALA A 89 -3.95 -20.51 5.38
CA ALA A 89 -3.96 -20.44 6.84
C ALA A 89 -3.15 -21.58 7.46
N ASN A 90 -3.27 -22.80 6.92
CA ASN A 90 -2.49 -23.96 7.36
C ASN A 90 -1.00 -23.78 7.10
N GLU A 91 -0.62 -23.31 5.89
CA GLU A 91 0.77 -23.00 5.56
C GLU A 91 1.34 -21.91 6.47
N PHE A 92 0.55 -20.88 6.77
CA PHE A 92 0.96 -19.79 7.65
C PHE A 92 1.25 -20.30 9.07
N ARG A 93 0.42 -21.20 9.61
CA ARG A 93 0.65 -21.85 10.92
C ARG A 93 1.88 -22.76 10.91
N SER A 94 2.01 -23.61 9.89
CA SER A 94 3.10 -24.58 9.82
C SER A 94 4.48 -23.92 9.67
N HIS A 95 4.53 -22.64 9.29
CA HIS A 95 5.75 -21.86 9.14
C HIS A 95 5.87 -20.73 10.18
N ASN A 96 5.39 -20.98 11.40
CA ASN A 96 5.52 -20.07 12.54
C ASN A 96 5.02 -18.64 12.27
N TYR A 97 3.92 -18.51 11.54
CA TYR A 97 3.28 -17.22 11.26
C TYR A 97 4.20 -16.23 10.51
N SER A 98 5.08 -16.72 9.63
CA SER A 98 5.97 -15.88 8.83
C SER A 98 5.21 -15.06 7.78
N VAL A 99 4.97 -13.78 8.08
CA VAL A 99 4.32 -12.82 7.18
C VAL A 99 5.11 -12.67 5.87
N GLN A 100 6.44 -12.63 5.96
CA GLN A 100 7.30 -12.52 4.77
C GLN A 100 7.11 -13.71 3.81
N ARG A 101 7.00 -14.93 4.36
CA ARG A 101 6.80 -16.13 3.55
C ARG A 101 5.43 -16.12 2.89
N LEU A 102 4.38 -15.78 3.63
CA LEU A 102 3.02 -15.64 3.10
C LEU A 102 2.94 -14.62 1.96
N ILE A 103 3.50 -13.41 2.16
CA ILE A 103 3.55 -12.38 1.12
C ILE A 103 4.28 -12.90 -0.12
N LYS A 104 5.43 -13.57 0.06
CA LYS A 104 6.21 -14.16 -1.04
C LYS A 104 5.44 -15.24 -1.78
N THR A 105 4.69 -16.10 -1.09
CA THR A 105 3.85 -17.13 -1.68
C THR A 105 2.76 -16.50 -2.55
N ILE A 106 2.03 -15.51 -2.02
CA ILE A 106 0.97 -14.79 -2.75
C ILE A 106 1.55 -14.08 -3.98
N MET A 107 2.63 -13.31 -3.82
CA MET A 107 3.24 -12.54 -4.92
C MET A 107 3.83 -13.41 -6.04
N LYS A 108 4.13 -14.68 -5.76
CA LYS A 108 4.61 -15.65 -6.76
C LYS A 108 3.49 -16.49 -7.38
N SER A 109 2.26 -16.36 -6.91
CA SER A 109 1.13 -17.11 -7.45
C SER A 109 0.75 -16.62 -8.84
N SER A 110 0.15 -17.51 -9.64
CA SER A 110 -0.44 -17.15 -10.93
C SER A 110 -1.52 -16.09 -10.77
N ALA A 111 -2.33 -16.18 -9.71
CA ALA A 111 -3.39 -15.21 -9.41
C ALA A 111 -2.87 -13.78 -9.24
N TYR A 112 -1.74 -13.59 -8.54
CA TYR A 112 -1.15 -12.27 -8.35
C TYR A 112 -0.53 -11.72 -9.64
N GLY A 113 -0.01 -12.59 -10.51
CA GLY A 113 0.63 -12.24 -11.78
C GLY A 113 -0.31 -12.06 -12.96
N LEU A 114 -1.63 -12.15 -12.77
CA LEU A 114 -2.60 -11.90 -13.83
C LEU A 114 -2.52 -10.44 -14.32
N SER A 115 -2.85 -10.22 -15.59
CA SER A 115 -3.02 -8.86 -16.11
C SER A 115 -4.28 -8.22 -15.52
N SER A 116 -4.28 -6.89 -15.41
CA SER A 116 -5.51 -6.11 -15.16
C SER A 116 -6.38 -5.97 -16.41
N ARG A 117 -5.81 -6.21 -17.60
CA ARG A 117 -6.58 -6.31 -18.84
C ARG A 117 -7.36 -7.63 -18.85
N PHE A 118 -8.62 -7.55 -19.26
CA PHE A 118 -9.51 -8.69 -19.39
C PHE A 118 -10.00 -8.77 -20.82
N GLU A 119 -9.82 -9.92 -21.46
CA GLU A 119 -10.28 -10.15 -22.81
C GLU A 119 -11.78 -10.46 -22.79
N GLY A 120 -12.59 -9.55 -23.34
CA GLY A 120 -14.04 -9.69 -23.41
C GLY A 120 -14.80 -8.77 -22.45
N GLU A 121 -16.09 -9.05 -22.30
CA GLU A 121 -16.99 -8.26 -21.47
C GLU A 121 -16.83 -8.64 -19.99
N TRP A 122 -16.54 -7.64 -19.16
CA TRP A 122 -16.46 -7.82 -17.71
C TRP A 122 -17.86 -8.02 -17.10
N LYS A 123 -18.00 -9.01 -16.22
CA LYS A 123 -19.19 -9.22 -15.39
C LYS A 123 -18.79 -9.21 -13.92
N ASP A 124 -19.53 -8.50 -13.09
CA ASP A 124 -19.22 -8.40 -11.65
C ASP A 124 -19.27 -9.75 -10.93
N ALA A 125 -20.04 -10.71 -11.46
CA ALA A 125 -20.04 -12.08 -10.99
C ALA A 125 -18.66 -12.77 -11.08
N TYR A 126 -17.72 -12.23 -11.86
CA TYR A 126 -16.35 -12.74 -11.96
C TYR A 126 -15.45 -12.26 -10.82
N ALA A 127 -15.84 -11.20 -10.10
CA ALA A 127 -15.03 -10.58 -9.07
C ALA A 127 -14.54 -11.58 -7.97
N PRO A 128 -15.40 -12.48 -7.45
CA PRO A 128 -14.99 -13.49 -6.46
C PRO A 128 -13.91 -14.48 -6.94
N TYR A 129 -13.77 -14.67 -8.26
CA TYR A 129 -12.91 -15.69 -8.85
C TYR A 129 -11.52 -15.18 -9.23
N TYR A 130 -11.20 -13.91 -8.95
CA TYR A 130 -9.91 -13.31 -9.28
C TYR A 130 -9.52 -13.48 -10.76
N ALA A 131 -10.47 -13.29 -11.67
CA ALA A 131 -10.26 -13.51 -13.11
C ALA A 131 -9.27 -12.53 -13.77
N ARG A 132 -8.87 -11.48 -13.06
CA ARG A 132 -7.86 -10.47 -13.46
C ARG A 132 -7.25 -9.81 -12.23
N LYS A 133 -6.17 -9.05 -12.42
CA LYS A 133 -5.67 -8.14 -11.38
C LYS A 133 -6.63 -6.97 -11.19
N TYR A 134 -7.08 -6.76 -9.96
CA TYR A 134 -7.88 -5.58 -9.62
C TYR A 134 -7.01 -4.37 -9.38
N ILE A 135 -7.32 -3.33 -10.16
CA ILE A 135 -6.65 -2.04 -10.06
C ILE A 135 -7.11 -1.33 -8.80
N ARG A 136 -6.17 -0.72 -8.07
CA ARG A 136 -6.48 0.21 -6.98
C ARG A 136 -5.61 1.45 -7.05
N VAL A 137 -6.14 2.57 -6.56
CA VAL A 137 -5.33 3.76 -6.34
C VAL A 137 -4.40 3.51 -5.14
N LEU A 138 -3.16 3.98 -5.26
CA LEU A 138 -2.19 3.97 -4.19
C LEU A 138 -2.67 4.82 -3.01
N SER A 139 -2.36 4.42 -1.78
CA SER A 139 -2.63 5.26 -0.59
C SER A 139 -1.70 6.49 -0.58
N GLY A 140 -2.05 7.52 0.19
CA GLY A 140 -1.21 8.73 0.27
C GLY A 140 0.24 8.45 0.67
N THR A 141 0.45 7.53 1.61
CA THR A 141 1.79 7.04 1.96
C THR A 141 2.49 6.29 0.82
N GLU A 142 1.75 5.52 0.03
CA GLU A 142 2.29 4.81 -1.13
C GLU A 142 2.72 5.76 -2.24
N VAL A 143 1.91 6.77 -2.54
CA VAL A 143 2.22 7.77 -3.58
C VAL A 143 3.46 8.57 -3.21
N VAL A 144 3.54 9.10 -1.98
CA VAL A 144 4.69 9.89 -1.55
C VAL A 144 5.97 9.05 -1.59
N ASP A 145 5.94 7.82 -1.07
CA ASP A 145 7.10 6.95 -1.09
C ASP A 145 7.43 6.47 -2.51
N ALA A 146 6.44 6.28 -3.40
CA ALA A 146 6.68 5.99 -4.81
C ALA A 146 7.43 7.15 -5.48
N ILE A 147 6.96 8.40 -5.31
CA ILE A 147 7.64 9.60 -5.83
C ILE A 147 9.07 9.65 -5.33
N THR A 148 9.29 9.48 -4.02
CA THR A 148 10.63 9.46 -3.43
C THR A 148 11.52 8.36 -4.02
N LYS A 149 10.96 7.17 -4.28
CA LYS A 149 11.73 6.03 -4.84
C LYS A 149 12.11 6.28 -6.29
N VAL A 150 11.17 6.75 -7.10
CA VAL A 150 11.35 6.98 -8.54
C VAL A 150 12.30 8.14 -8.78
N THR A 151 12.12 9.25 -8.07
CA THR A 151 12.97 10.44 -8.23
C THR A 151 14.32 10.33 -7.54
N ASN A 152 14.53 9.32 -6.69
CA ASN A 152 15.68 9.20 -5.79
C ASN A 152 15.89 10.45 -4.90
N ARG A 153 14.79 11.06 -4.45
CA ARG A 153 14.80 12.26 -3.58
C ARG A 153 14.20 11.91 -2.22
N PRO A 154 14.99 11.38 -1.27
CA PRO A 154 14.51 11.00 0.05
C PRO A 154 13.91 12.18 0.82
N GLY A 155 12.79 11.94 1.49
CA GLY A 155 12.26 12.88 2.47
C GLY A 155 13.17 12.98 3.70
N ARG A 156 12.93 13.98 4.54
CA ARG A 156 13.67 14.17 5.79
C ARG A 156 12.70 14.20 6.96
N TYR A 157 12.55 13.07 7.63
CA TYR A 157 11.68 12.93 8.79
C TYR A 157 12.45 12.43 10.01
N ARG A 158 11.83 12.54 11.19
CA ARG A 158 12.41 12.07 12.45
C ARG A 158 11.41 11.26 13.25
N ILE A 159 11.89 10.16 13.84
CA ILE A 159 11.16 9.33 14.80
C ILE A 159 12.08 9.16 16.00
N ASP A 160 11.68 9.65 17.16
CA ASP A 160 12.44 9.51 18.41
C ASP A 160 13.93 9.88 18.27
N GLY A 161 14.22 10.95 17.51
CA GLY A 161 15.58 11.42 17.22
C GLY A 161 16.29 10.72 16.05
N VAL A 162 15.77 9.59 15.57
CA VAL A 162 16.30 8.84 14.42
C VAL A 162 15.78 9.43 13.11
N GLY A 163 16.70 9.74 12.19
CA GLY A 163 16.35 10.21 10.85
C GLY A 163 15.81 9.09 9.97
N VAL A 164 14.66 9.33 9.32
CA VAL A 164 14.05 8.39 8.37
C VAL A 164 13.69 9.12 7.07
N SER A 165 13.59 8.38 5.97
CA SER A 165 13.46 8.95 4.62
C SER A 165 12.13 8.65 3.92
N ARG A 166 11.31 7.78 4.52
CA ARG A 166 10.03 7.32 3.98
C ARG A 166 8.90 7.65 4.93
N VAL A 167 7.76 8.08 4.39
CA VAL A 167 6.58 8.37 5.22
C VAL A 167 5.99 7.09 5.80
N LYS A 168 6.12 5.94 5.13
CA LYS A 168 5.68 4.64 5.70
C LYS A 168 6.48 4.16 6.91
N GLN A 169 7.63 4.78 7.22
CA GLN A 169 8.36 4.48 8.44
C GLN A 169 7.74 5.19 9.66
N LEU A 170 6.96 6.23 9.45
CA LEU A 170 6.35 7.02 10.51
C LEU A 170 5.23 6.26 11.20
N ALA A 171 5.14 6.41 12.52
CA ALA A 171 4.08 5.79 13.31
C ALA A 171 2.70 6.42 13.04
N THR A 172 2.66 7.73 12.78
CA THR A 172 1.44 8.45 12.48
C THR A 172 1.66 9.48 11.37
N PRO A 173 0.62 9.78 10.54
CA PRO A 173 0.71 10.84 9.53
C PRO A 173 1.10 12.20 10.09
N GLN A 174 0.73 12.49 11.35
CA GLN A 174 1.06 13.75 12.02
C GLN A 174 2.58 13.98 12.18
N ASN A 175 3.38 12.90 12.11
CA ASN A 175 4.84 13.00 12.24
C ASN A 175 5.54 13.52 10.97
N VAL A 176 4.82 13.73 9.85
CA VAL A 176 5.39 14.33 8.64
C VAL A 176 5.79 15.79 8.90
N GLY A 177 5.01 16.53 9.69
CA GLY A 177 5.20 17.97 9.94
C GLY A 177 4.42 18.84 8.95
N LYS A 178 4.15 20.09 9.33
CA LYS A 178 3.22 21.00 8.63
C LYS A 178 3.87 22.26 8.06
N ALA A 179 5.18 22.23 7.79
CA ALA A 179 5.92 23.39 7.29
C ALA A 179 6.76 23.02 6.06
N GLY A 180 6.95 23.97 5.14
CA GLY A 180 7.71 23.77 3.91
C GLY A 180 7.17 22.61 3.07
N GLU A 181 8.07 21.84 2.44
CA GLU A 181 7.73 20.65 1.65
C GLU A 181 6.86 19.64 2.43
N ASN A 182 7.06 19.51 3.75
CA ASN A 182 6.30 18.57 4.58
C ASN A 182 4.81 18.96 4.67
N ALA A 183 4.47 20.25 4.53
CA ALA A 183 3.08 20.70 4.42
C ALA A 183 2.43 20.17 3.12
N GLU A 184 3.14 20.28 2.00
CA GLU A 184 2.64 19.76 0.71
C GLU A 184 2.52 18.22 0.72
N ILE A 185 3.50 17.52 1.32
CA ILE A 185 3.43 16.06 1.52
C ILE A 185 2.21 15.69 2.35
N SER A 186 1.93 16.43 3.43
CA SER A 186 0.75 16.22 4.25
C SER A 186 -0.54 16.42 3.44
N SER A 187 -0.63 17.47 2.62
CA SER A 187 -1.77 17.73 1.74
C SER A 187 -1.98 16.61 0.70
N ILE A 188 -0.90 16.09 0.11
CA ILE A 188 -0.98 14.92 -0.79
C ILE A 188 -1.50 13.70 -0.02
N MET A 189 -0.96 13.43 1.17
CA MET A 189 -1.41 12.30 1.98
C MET A 189 -2.91 12.41 2.31
N GLU A 190 -3.38 13.59 2.70
CA GLU A 190 -4.80 13.87 2.98
C GLU A 190 -5.68 13.70 1.73
N ALA A 191 -5.26 14.23 0.57
CA ALA A 191 -6.00 14.10 -0.69
C ALA A 191 -6.08 12.66 -1.21
N PHE A 192 -5.10 11.82 -0.86
CA PHE A 192 -5.10 10.37 -1.09
C PHE A 192 -5.64 9.59 0.12
N PHE A 193 -6.54 10.22 0.88
CA PHE A 193 -7.37 9.60 1.92
C PHE A 193 -6.58 8.96 3.07
N GLN A 194 -5.38 9.47 3.38
CA GLN A 194 -4.64 9.00 4.53
C GLN A 194 -5.40 9.32 5.83
N SER A 195 -5.83 8.27 6.53
CA SER A 195 -6.43 8.40 7.84
C SER A 195 -5.39 8.35 8.97
N ASN A 196 -5.85 8.70 10.17
CA ASN A 196 -5.11 8.59 11.41
C ASN A 196 -5.97 7.86 12.46
N ARG A 197 -5.46 7.69 13.69
CA ARG A 197 -6.17 6.95 14.74
C ARG A 197 -7.53 7.52 15.16
N PHE A 198 -7.85 8.75 14.77
CA PHE A 198 -9.10 9.45 15.09
C PHE A 198 -10.03 9.57 13.89
N THR A 199 -9.58 9.19 12.69
CA THR A 199 -10.38 9.26 11.47
C THR A 199 -10.59 7.87 10.91
N GLN A 200 -11.78 7.62 10.37
CA GLN A 200 -12.07 6.35 9.72
C GLN A 200 -11.17 6.17 8.51
N VAL A 201 -10.75 4.91 8.27
CA VAL A 201 -10.06 4.53 7.04
C VAL A 201 -11.11 4.53 5.91
N PRO A 202 -10.96 5.35 4.86
CA PRO A 202 -11.94 5.37 3.77
C PRO A 202 -11.96 4.03 3.01
N GLU A 203 -13.14 3.62 2.55
CA GLU A 203 -13.33 2.42 1.73
C GLU A 203 -12.74 2.64 0.32
N GLY A 204 -11.47 2.32 0.18
CA GLY A 204 -10.73 2.44 -1.07
C GLY A 204 -10.41 3.90 -1.44
N ASN A 205 -9.27 4.09 -2.11
CA ASN A 205 -8.91 5.38 -2.66
C ASN A 205 -9.45 5.50 -4.09
N LYS A 206 -10.03 6.66 -4.43
CA LYS A 206 -10.60 6.96 -5.75
C LYS A 206 -9.80 8.11 -6.39
N PRO A 207 -9.55 8.07 -7.72
CA PRO A 207 -8.90 9.18 -8.41
C PRO A 207 -9.75 10.44 -8.31
N THR A 208 -9.14 11.58 -8.01
CA THR A 208 -9.84 12.87 -7.98
C THR A 208 -9.05 13.98 -8.66
N THR A 209 -9.75 15.03 -9.11
CA THR A 209 -9.10 16.21 -9.68
C THR A 209 -8.15 16.89 -8.69
N LEU A 210 -8.46 16.86 -7.39
CA LEU A 210 -7.58 17.41 -6.35
C LEU A 210 -6.25 16.67 -6.29
N GLN A 211 -6.26 15.34 -6.38
CA GLN A 211 -5.05 14.53 -6.43
C GLN A 211 -4.17 14.91 -7.63
N ALA A 212 -4.76 15.03 -8.82
CA ALA A 212 -4.06 15.46 -10.02
C ALA A 212 -3.47 16.88 -9.85
N LEU A 213 -4.25 17.84 -9.36
CA LEU A 213 -3.80 19.21 -9.15
C LEU A 213 -2.61 19.30 -8.19
N LEU A 214 -2.64 18.55 -7.08
CA LEU A 214 -1.56 18.53 -6.10
C LEU A 214 -0.27 17.91 -6.67
N LEU A 215 -0.38 16.89 -7.52
CA LEU A 215 0.78 16.27 -8.17
C LEU A 215 1.37 17.18 -9.26
N THR A 216 0.53 17.83 -10.07
CA THR A 216 0.96 18.66 -11.21
C THR A 216 1.46 20.04 -10.77
N GLY A 217 0.78 20.66 -9.80
CA GLY A 217 1.10 22.00 -9.33
C GLY A 217 2.05 22.06 -8.14
N GLY A 218 2.24 20.96 -7.40
CA GLY A 218 3.02 20.93 -6.17
C GLY A 218 4.54 20.92 -6.37
N GLY A 219 5.26 21.53 -5.43
CA GLY A 219 6.72 21.49 -5.37
C GLY A 219 7.27 20.09 -5.14
N VAL A 220 6.52 19.22 -4.48
CA VAL A 220 6.91 17.80 -4.23
C VAL A 220 7.28 17.07 -5.52
N VAL A 221 6.53 17.23 -6.61
CA VAL A 221 6.90 16.62 -7.90
C VAL A 221 7.86 17.54 -8.64
N ASN A 222 7.50 18.82 -8.80
CA ASN A 222 8.20 19.76 -9.67
C ASN A 222 9.67 19.98 -9.29
N THR A 223 10.01 19.94 -8.00
CA THR A 223 11.40 20.07 -7.54
C THR A 223 12.16 18.73 -7.60
N ARG A 224 11.48 17.59 -7.43
CA ARG A 224 12.14 16.29 -7.34
C ARG A 224 12.55 15.71 -8.70
N VAL A 225 11.86 16.09 -9.77
CA VAL A 225 12.17 15.66 -11.14
C VAL A 225 13.41 16.32 -11.72
N LEU A 226 13.82 17.48 -11.18
CA LEU A 226 14.98 18.22 -11.67
C LEU A 226 16.26 17.36 -11.60
N ALA A 227 17.13 17.47 -12.60
CA ALA A 227 18.43 16.82 -12.68
C ALA A 227 19.45 17.57 -11.81
N GLU A 228 19.27 17.47 -10.50
CA GLU A 228 20.14 18.04 -9.48
C GLU A 228 20.06 17.22 -8.18
N LYS A 229 21.00 17.46 -7.26
CA LYS A 229 20.97 16.96 -5.86
C LYS A 229 20.82 15.44 -5.74
N GLY A 230 21.41 14.69 -6.65
CA GLY A 230 21.43 13.22 -6.69
C GLY A 230 20.13 12.59 -7.19
N SER A 231 19.31 13.33 -7.94
CA SER A 231 18.06 12.81 -8.50
C SER A 231 18.30 11.64 -9.45
N ARG A 232 17.26 10.84 -9.68
CA ARG A 232 17.31 9.75 -10.66
C ARG A 232 17.67 10.28 -12.05
N VAL A 233 17.08 11.40 -12.46
CA VAL A 233 17.33 12.00 -13.77
C VAL A 233 18.80 12.40 -13.90
N GLU A 234 19.38 13.05 -12.88
CA GLU A 234 20.80 13.40 -12.86
C GLU A 234 21.70 12.16 -13.00
N GLN A 235 21.41 11.10 -12.24
CA GLN A 235 22.16 9.84 -12.29
C GLN A 235 22.07 9.17 -13.66
N LEU A 236 20.89 9.17 -14.28
CA LEU A 236 20.69 8.60 -15.61
C LEU A 236 21.45 9.37 -16.68
N LEU A 237 21.40 10.71 -16.64
CA LEU A 237 22.12 11.56 -17.58
C LEU A 237 23.65 11.41 -17.43
N ALA A 238 24.14 11.16 -16.21
CA ALA A 238 25.56 10.92 -15.94
C ALA A 238 26.03 9.48 -16.22
N SER A 239 25.11 8.53 -16.48
CA SER A 239 25.43 7.09 -16.56
C SER A 239 26.08 6.64 -17.88
N GLY A 240 26.19 7.53 -18.89
CA GLY A 240 26.69 7.18 -20.23
C GLY A 240 25.69 6.41 -21.10
N LYS A 241 24.49 6.10 -20.59
CA LYS A 241 23.41 5.44 -21.34
C LYS A 241 22.92 6.28 -22.51
N SER A 242 22.44 5.60 -23.55
CA SER A 242 21.73 6.23 -24.67
C SER A 242 20.40 6.82 -24.22
N ASN A 243 19.85 7.75 -25.00
CA ASN A 243 18.54 8.35 -24.70
C ASN A 243 17.44 7.29 -24.60
N ARG A 244 17.50 6.24 -25.44
CA ARG A 244 16.53 5.14 -25.42
C ARG A 244 16.61 4.33 -24.12
N GLU A 245 17.82 3.98 -23.67
CA GLU A 245 18.02 3.25 -22.41
C GLU A 245 17.60 4.09 -21.19
N ILE A 246 17.85 5.41 -21.22
CA ILE A 246 17.40 6.34 -20.18
C ILE A 246 15.86 6.33 -20.10
N ILE A 247 15.19 6.50 -21.24
CA ILE A 247 13.72 6.51 -21.31
C ILE A 247 13.17 5.16 -20.82
N GLU A 248 13.73 4.04 -21.28
CA GLU A 248 13.29 2.72 -20.85
C GLU A 248 13.41 2.53 -19.33
N GLU A 249 14.53 2.95 -18.73
CA GLU A 249 14.69 2.88 -17.27
C GLU A 249 13.71 3.80 -16.53
N MET A 250 13.43 5.00 -17.05
CA MET A 250 12.45 5.90 -16.45
C MET A 250 11.04 5.29 -16.44
N PHE A 251 10.64 4.63 -17.53
CA PHE A 251 9.36 3.92 -17.61
C PHE A 251 9.32 2.71 -16.68
N LEU A 252 10.36 1.87 -16.66
CA LEU A 252 10.44 0.71 -15.77
C LEU A 252 10.42 1.12 -14.29
N THR A 253 11.10 2.19 -13.94
CA THR A 253 11.15 2.66 -12.55
C THR A 253 9.86 3.34 -12.12
N SER A 254 9.19 4.06 -13.01
CA SER A 254 7.96 4.82 -12.71
C SER A 254 6.70 3.98 -12.80
N LEU A 255 6.56 3.16 -13.85
CA LEU A 255 5.34 2.44 -14.21
C LEU A 255 5.49 0.90 -14.17
N ALA A 256 6.68 0.38 -13.86
CA ALA A 256 6.96 -1.06 -13.81
C ALA A 256 6.74 -1.83 -15.13
N ARG A 257 6.75 -1.12 -16.27
CA ARG A 257 6.67 -1.69 -17.62
C ARG A 257 7.56 -0.91 -18.59
N PRO A 258 7.95 -1.50 -19.74
CA PRO A 258 8.60 -0.75 -20.80
C PRO A 258 7.64 0.27 -21.46
N PRO A 259 8.18 1.31 -22.10
CA PRO A 259 7.39 2.22 -22.92
C PRO A 259 6.84 1.50 -24.16
N THR A 260 5.67 1.90 -24.61
CA THR A 260 5.15 1.53 -25.93
C THR A 260 5.93 2.25 -27.04
N PRO A 261 5.82 1.81 -28.31
CA PRO A 261 6.49 2.49 -29.43
C PRO A 261 6.11 3.97 -29.55
N ALA A 262 4.82 4.32 -29.35
CA ALA A 262 4.35 5.70 -29.41
C ALA A 262 4.88 6.55 -28.24
N GLU A 263 4.89 6.01 -27.02
CA GLU A 263 5.47 6.68 -25.85
C GLU A 263 6.97 6.92 -26.04
N THR A 264 7.69 5.94 -26.60
CA THR A 264 9.12 6.04 -26.90
C THR A 264 9.40 7.17 -27.88
N GLU A 265 8.62 7.29 -28.95
CA GLU A 265 8.78 8.35 -29.95
C GLU A 265 8.55 9.76 -29.36
N VAL A 266 7.52 9.92 -28.53
CA VAL A 266 7.25 11.21 -27.85
C VAL A 266 8.38 11.57 -26.87
N ALA A 267 8.80 10.62 -26.04
CA ALA A 267 9.87 10.84 -25.07
C ALA A 267 11.22 11.13 -25.74
N LEU A 268 11.55 10.42 -26.82
CA LEU A 268 12.78 10.67 -27.58
C LEU A 268 12.82 12.09 -28.16
N ARG A 269 11.72 12.57 -28.75
CA ARG A 269 11.64 13.94 -29.28
C ARG A 269 11.93 15.01 -28.22
N ALA A 270 11.45 14.80 -26.98
CA ALA A 270 11.72 15.72 -25.88
C ALA A 270 13.22 15.71 -25.50
N VAL A 271 13.79 14.53 -25.29
CA VAL A 271 15.19 14.35 -24.86
C VAL A 271 16.19 14.72 -25.97
N GLU A 272 15.84 14.58 -27.24
CA GLU A 272 16.71 14.98 -28.36
C GLU A 272 16.76 16.50 -28.54
N ARG A 273 15.67 17.21 -28.23
CA ARG A 273 15.62 18.68 -28.29
C ARG A 273 16.46 19.33 -27.20
N ASP A 274 16.31 18.86 -25.97
CA ASP A 274 17.14 19.24 -24.83
C ASP A 274 17.27 18.01 -23.93
N ARG A 275 18.48 17.47 -23.82
CA ARG A 275 18.70 16.21 -23.12
C ARG A 275 18.38 16.29 -21.64
N LYS A 276 18.70 17.43 -21.01
CA LYS A 276 18.45 17.62 -19.59
C LYS A 276 16.97 17.93 -19.36
N GLN A 277 16.47 18.99 -19.98
CA GLN A 277 15.08 19.43 -19.79
C GLN A 277 14.10 18.35 -20.24
N GLY A 278 14.33 17.70 -21.38
CA GLY A 278 13.48 16.64 -21.89
C GLY A 278 13.42 15.42 -20.96
N ALA A 279 14.51 15.08 -20.27
CA ALA A 279 14.49 14.00 -19.28
C ALA A 279 13.73 14.41 -17.99
N GLU A 280 13.86 15.67 -17.56
CA GLU A 280 13.06 16.21 -16.45
C GLU A 280 11.55 16.20 -16.80
N ASP A 281 11.21 16.63 -18.02
CA ASP A 281 9.83 16.67 -18.55
C ASP A 281 9.23 15.27 -18.69
N VAL A 282 10.01 14.29 -19.16
CA VAL A 282 9.56 12.88 -19.23
C VAL A 282 9.30 12.34 -17.83
N GLN A 283 10.18 12.57 -16.86
CA GLN A 283 9.95 12.11 -15.48
C GLN A 283 8.70 12.76 -14.88
N TRP A 284 8.52 14.06 -15.14
CA TRP A 284 7.36 14.82 -14.71
C TRP A 284 6.07 14.28 -15.32
N ALA A 285 6.06 14.01 -16.62
CA ALA A 285 4.90 13.45 -17.32
C ALA A 285 4.53 12.06 -16.78
N LEU A 286 5.53 11.21 -16.51
CA LEU A 286 5.32 9.88 -15.92
C LEU A 286 4.68 9.97 -14.53
N LEU A 287 5.18 10.84 -13.65
CA LEU A 287 4.64 11.00 -12.29
C LEU A 287 3.23 11.62 -12.25
N ASN A 288 2.87 12.39 -13.28
CA ASN A 288 1.54 12.99 -13.43
C ASN A 288 0.57 12.12 -14.26
N GLY A 289 1.05 11.00 -14.81
CA GLY A 289 0.22 10.04 -15.52
C GLY A 289 -0.72 9.29 -14.57
N ILE A 290 -1.92 8.97 -15.05
CA ILE A 290 -2.93 8.22 -14.27
C ILE A 290 -2.35 6.87 -13.81
N GLU A 291 -1.56 6.22 -14.67
CA GLU A 291 -0.96 4.91 -14.38
C GLU A 291 -0.04 4.93 -13.15
N PHE A 292 0.64 6.04 -12.87
CA PHE A 292 1.58 6.15 -11.76
C PHE A 292 0.90 6.01 -10.39
N ILE A 293 -0.34 6.47 -10.27
CA ILE A 293 -1.10 6.38 -9.01
C ILE A 293 -1.87 5.06 -8.89
N LEU A 294 -1.74 4.14 -9.85
CA LEU A 294 -2.46 2.87 -9.88
C LEU A 294 -1.53 1.68 -9.64
N ASN A 295 -1.95 0.78 -8.75
CA ASN A 295 -1.43 -0.59 -8.69
C ASN A 295 -2.27 -1.44 -9.65
N HIS A 296 -1.67 -1.87 -10.76
CA HIS A 296 -2.37 -2.42 -11.92
C HIS A 296 -1.65 -3.62 -12.55
#